data_AF-A0A8J5K3H0-F1
#
_entry.id   AF-A0A8J5K3H0-F1
#
_cell.length_a   1.000
_cell.length_b   1.000
_cell.length_c   1.000
_cell.angle_alpha   90.00
_cell.angle_beta   90.00
_cell.angle_gamma   90.00
#
_symmetry.space_group_name_H-M   'P 1'
#
loop_
_entity.id
_entity.type
_entity.pdbx_description
1 polymer ?
#
loop_
_entity_poly.entity_id
_entity_poly.type
_entity_poly.pdbx_seq_one_letter_code
_entity_poly.pdbx_strand_id
1 'polypeptide(L)'
;MIVPLLHQWTKANALFKPPVINQCRTIELKLTKLWHKAVETSLGKGNLARKNEFLHTLDTLFDILTCNMQMGSIDYSETKKQIANAKKREQIREREQKKKMKSEEAIQREEELCQDVYHFFDIPPINVNATKLSELVDLSLEVLEPPLTTSLTSQELRNLKETPMQVPKWPSHTQSVERCVKMVTEATGHVYSHERRE
;
A
#
# COMPACT_ATOMS: atom_id res chain seq x y z
N MET A 1 -64.13 5.40 37.19
CA MET A 1 -62.70 4.99 37.22
C MET A 1 -61.71 6.03 36.67
N ILE A 2 -62.14 7.20 36.16
CA ILE A 2 -61.23 8.19 35.55
C ILE A 2 -60.58 9.12 36.59
N VAL A 3 -61.30 9.45 37.66
CA VAL A 3 -60.85 10.40 38.71
C VAL A 3 -59.57 9.95 39.47
N PRO A 4 -59.41 8.67 39.85
CA PRO A 4 -58.19 8.21 40.55
C PRO A 4 -56.93 8.28 39.68
N LEU A 5 -57.09 8.00 38.38
CA LEU A 5 -56.02 8.04 37.38
C LEU A 5 -55.54 9.48 37.17
N LEU A 6 -56.46 10.44 37.11
CA LEU A 6 -56.12 11.85 36.98
C LEU A 6 -55.37 12.38 38.22
N HIS A 7 -55.76 11.92 39.42
CA HIS A 7 -55.07 12.26 40.67
C HIS A 7 -53.66 11.65 40.74
N GLN A 8 -53.48 10.40 40.31
CA GLN A 8 -52.16 9.79 40.22
C GLN A 8 -51.28 10.50 39.18
N TRP A 9 -51.84 10.86 38.03
CA TRP A 9 -51.13 11.59 36.98
C TRP A 9 -50.69 12.99 37.44
N THR A 10 -51.56 13.74 38.12
CA THR A 10 -51.20 15.05 38.69
C THR A 10 -50.15 14.93 39.78
N LYS A 11 -50.24 13.90 40.65
CA LYS A 11 -49.21 13.62 41.68
C LYS A 11 -47.86 13.26 41.06
N ALA A 12 -47.84 12.46 39.99
CA ALA A 12 -46.63 12.10 39.27
C ALA A 12 -46.01 13.31 38.56
N ASN A 13 -46.83 14.16 37.92
CA ASN A 13 -46.36 15.36 37.25
C ASN A 13 -45.89 16.45 38.23
N ALA A 14 -46.47 16.54 39.43
CA ALA A 14 -45.97 17.44 40.48
C ALA A 14 -44.56 17.07 40.95
N LEU A 15 -44.16 15.79 40.81
CA LEU A 15 -42.82 15.30 41.10
C LEU A 15 -41.89 15.37 39.88
N PHE A 16 -42.42 15.64 38.68
CA PHE A 16 -41.64 15.72 37.46
C PHE A 16 -40.86 17.04 37.44
N LYS A 17 -39.56 16.95 37.74
CA LYS A 17 -38.64 18.06 37.51
C LYS A 17 -38.25 18.04 36.02
N PRO A 18 -38.34 19.16 35.30
CA PRO A 18 -37.93 19.20 33.90
C PRO A 18 -36.45 18.79 33.80
N PRO A 19 -36.07 18.01 32.78
CA PRO A 19 -34.70 17.57 32.63
C PRO A 19 -33.78 18.79 32.48
N VAL A 20 -32.77 18.87 33.33
CA VAL A 20 -31.76 19.93 33.23
C VAL A 20 -30.90 19.63 32.00
N ILE A 21 -31.15 20.35 30.90
CA ILE A 21 -30.36 20.25 29.68
C ILE A 21 -29.01 20.92 29.96
N ASN A 22 -28.02 20.12 30.37
CA ASN A 22 -26.65 20.60 30.50
C ASN A 22 -26.08 20.82 29.09
N GLN A 23 -25.55 22.01 28.82
CA GLN A 23 -24.82 22.29 27.58
C GLN A 23 -23.56 21.41 27.51
N CYS A 24 -23.14 21.00 26.31
CA CYS A 24 -21.96 20.15 26.10
C CYS A 24 -20.71 20.68 26.85
N ARG A 25 -20.50 22.00 26.81
CA ARG A 25 -19.39 22.67 27.51
C ARG A 25 -19.42 22.45 29.04
N THR A 26 -20.60 22.40 29.64
CA THR A 26 -20.76 22.16 31.09
C THR A 26 -20.50 20.70 31.45
N ILE A 27 -20.85 19.78 30.55
CA ILE A 27 -20.60 18.34 30.73
C ILE A 27 -19.09 18.07 30.63
N GLU A 28 -18.42 18.60 29.61
CA GLU A 28 -16.97 18.48 29.42
C GLU A 28 -16.20 18.97 30.64
N LEU A 29 -16.51 20.17 31.14
CA LEU A 29 -15.86 20.73 32.33
C LEU A 29 -16.06 19.84 33.58
N LYS A 30 -17.24 19.24 33.74
CA LYS A 30 -17.50 18.30 34.84
C LYS A 30 -16.73 17.00 34.66
N LEU A 31 -16.66 16.47 33.44
CA LEU A 31 -15.91 15.25 33.11
C LEU A 31 -14.42 15.44 33.37
N THR A 32 -13.85 16.55 32.91
CA THR A 32 -12.43 16.86 33.13
C THR A 32 -12.12 16.99 34.62
N LYS A 33 -12.97 17.65 35.41
CA LYS A 33 -12.80 17.76 36.86
C LYS A 33 -12.87 16.40 37.56
N LEU A 34 -13.84 15.56 37.19
CA LEU A 34 -13.96 14.20 37.74
C LEU A 34 -12.76 13.34 37.36
N TRP A 35 -12.27 13.45 36.12
CA TRP A 35 -11.08 12.74 35.66
C TRP A 35 -9.83 13.13 36.46
N HIS A 36 -9.60 14.43 36.69
CA HIS A 36 -8.49 14.89 37.52
C HIS A 36 -8.61 14.37 38.96
N LYS A 37 -9.82 14.39 39.54
CA LYS A 37 -10.08 13.84 40.88
C LYS A 37 -9.79 12.33 40.95
N ALA A 38 -10.11 11.58 39.89
CA ALA A 38 -9.79 10.16 39.76
C ALA A 38 -8.28 9.91 39.73
N VAL A 39 -7.55 10.69 38.92
CA VAL A 39 -6.08 10.61 38.79
C VAL A 39 -5.39 10.95 40.10
N GLU A 40 -5.83 11.98 40.82
CA GLU A 40 -5.26 12.32 42.13
C GLU A 40 -5.47 11.20 43.16
N THR A 41 -6.66 10.58 43.13
CA THR A 41 -7.02 9.47 44.00
C THR A 41 -6.18 8.22 43.71
N SER A 42 -5.94 7.89 42.43
CA SER A 42 -5.14 6.72 42.01
C SER A 42 -3.64 6.90 42.28
N LEU A 43 -3.12 8.13 42.20
CA LEU A 43 -1.76 8.47 42.61
C LEU A 43 -1.57 8.55 44.13
N GLY A 44 -2.61 8.22 44.90
CA GLY A 44 -2.57 8.17 46.36
C GLY A 44 -2.58 9.54 47.04
N LYS A 45 -2.77 10.64 46.29
CA LYS A 45 -2.80 12.00 46.83
C LYS A 45 -4.17 12.29 47.48
N GLY A 46 -4.16 12.71 48.75
CA GLY A 46 -5.37 13.08 49.51
C GLY A 46 -5.66 12.19 50.73
N ASN A 47 -6.47 12.71 51.65
CA ASN A 47 -6.86 12.00 52.88
C ASN A 47 -7.80 10.82 52.57
N LEU A 48 -7.69 9.74 53.34
CA LEU A 48 -8.46 8.50 53.25
C LEU A 48 -9.97 8.73 53.16
N ALA A 49 -10.50 9.70 53.91
CA ALA A 49 -11.92 10.06 53.87
C ALA A 49 -12.41 10.49 52.47
N ARG A 50 -11.60 11.29 51.76
CA ARG A 50 -11.92 11.75 50.39
C ARG A 50 -11.83 10.63 49.36
N LYS A 51 -10.94 9.65 49.57
CA LYS A 51 -10.80 8.49 48.70
C LYS A 51 -12.03 7.58 48.82
N ASN A 52 -12.48 7.31 50.05
CA ASN A 52 -13.67 6.49 50.30
C ASN A 52 -14.94 7.14 49.74
N GLU A 53 -15.09 8.46 49.87
CA GLU A 53 -16.21 9.20 49.28
C GLU A 53 -16.23 9.10 47.74
N PHE A 54 -15.05 9.20 47.11
CA PHE A 54 -14.92 9.05 45.67
C PHE A 54 -15.23 7.63 45.20
N LEU A 55 -14.72 6.61 45.89
CA LEU A 55 -15.01 5.21 45.60
C LEU A 55 -16.50 4.90 45.73
N HIS A 56 -17.15 5.35 46.80
CA HIS A 56 -18.61 5.19 46.96
C HIS A 56 -19.40 5.86 45.82
N THR A 57 -18.94 7.02 45.35
CA THR A 57 -19.56 7.70 44.19
C THR A 57 -19.40 6.89 42.91
N LEU A 58 -18.23 6.29 42.70
CA LEU A 58 -17.98 5.39 41.58
C LEU A 58 -18.84 4.12 41.69
N ASP A 59 -18.92 3.50 42.85
CA ASP A 59 -19.76 2.31 43.07
C ASP A 59 -21.23 2.61 42.80
N THR A 60 -21.74 3.74 43.27
CA THR A 60 -23.12 4.17 42.97
C THR A 60 -23.34 4.39 41.47
N LEU A 61 -22.36 4.97 40.76
CA LEU A 61 -22.42 5.14 39.31
C LEU A 61 -22.38 3.79 38.59
N PHE A 62 -21.54 2.87 39.06
CA PHE A 62 -21.47 1.52 38.54
C PHE A 62 -22.79 0.81 38.77
N ASP A 63 -23.39 0.86 39.95
CA ASP A 63 -24.69 0.27 40.27
C ASP A 63 -25.84 0.83 39.40
N ILE A 64 -25.79 2.11 39.04
CA ILE A 64 -26.73 2.73 38.09
C ILE A 64 -26.52 2.20 36.66
N LEU A 65 -25.26 2.01 36.24
CA LEU A 65 -24.92 1.48 34.91
C LEU A 65 -25.11 -0.03 34.80
N THR A 66 -24.97 -0.75 35.91
CA THR A 66 -25.07 -2.21 35.99
C THR A 66 -26.43 -2.68 36.50
N CYS A 67 -27.42 -1.76 36.65
CA CYS A 67 -28.81 -2.04 37.00
C CYS A 67 -29.19 -3.49 36.68
N ASN A 68 -29.28 -4.32 37.74
CA ASN A 68 -29.59 -5.76 37.77
C ASN A 68 -30.42 -6.27 36.58
N MET A 69 -29.81 -6.42 35.41
CA MET A 69 -30.22 -7.40 34.45
C MET A 69 -29.63 -8.71 34.94
N GLN A 70 -30.49 -9.64 35.36
CA GLN A 70 -30.14 -11.05 35.49
C GLN A 70 -29.67 -11.54 34.12
N MET A 71 -28.41 -11.27 33.79
CA MET A 71 -27.72 -11.87 32.67
C MET A 71 -27.52 -13.33 33.08
N GLY A 72 -28.38 -14.21 32.52
CA GLY A 72 -28.22 -15.65 32.65
C GLY A 72 -26.78 -16.05 32.38
N SER A 73 -26.28 -17.02 33.14
CA SER A 73 -24.93 -17.56 33.09
C SER A 73 -24.39 -17.65 31.65
N ILE A 74 -23.61 -16.64 31.23
CA ILE A 74 -22.87 -16.70 29.98
C ILE A 74 -21.74 -17.71 30.22
N ASP A 75 -21.76 -18.82 29.47
CA ASP A 75 -20.74 -19.84 29.52
C ASP A 75 -19.39 -19.28 29.05
N TYR A 76 -18.54 -18.93 30.03
CA TYR A 76 -17.18 -18.42 29.82
C TYR A 76 -16.24 -19.44 29.15
N SER A 77 -16.65 -20.70 28.99
CA SER A 77 -15.85 -21.74 28.32
C SER A 77 -15.94 -21.63 26.79
N GLU A 78 -17.11 -21.27 26.27
CA GLU A 78 -17.36 -21.09 24.83
C GLU A 78 -16.59 -19.88 24.28
N THR A 79 -16.62 -18.77 25.01
CA THR A 79 -15.93 -17.52 24.65
C THR A 79 -14.40 -17.67 24.68
N LYS A 80 -13.85 -18.40 25.66
CA LYS A 80 -12.40 -18.73 25.69
C LYS A 80 -11.96 -19.56 24.49
N LYS A 81 -12.76 -20.55 24.07
CA LYS A 81 -12.49 -21.35 22.86
C LYS A 81 -12.55 -20.51 21.60
N GLN A 82 -13.53 -19.61 21.48
CA GLN A 82 -13.64 -18.70 20.34
C GLN A 82 -12.45 -17.74 20.24
N ILE A 83 -12.00 -17.17 21.36
CA ILE A 83 -10.81 -16.29 21.42
C ILE A 83 -9.54 -17.06 21.04
N ALA A 84 -9.36 -18.29 21.54
CA ALA A 84 -8.21 -19.12 21.20
C ALA A 84 -8.17 -19.48 19.70
N ASN A 85 -9.33 -19.78 19.10
CA ASN A 85 -9.46 -20.05 17.68
C ASN A 85 -9.19 -18.82 16.81
N ALA A 86 -9.64 -17.64 17.24
CA ALA A 86 -9.36 -16.37 16.57
C ALA A 86 -7.85 -16.06 16.56
N LYS A 87 -7.18 -16.19 17.71
CA LYS A 87 -5.72 -16.02 17.83
C LYS A 87 -4.95 -17.01 16.94
N LYS A 88 -5.38 -18.27 16.87
CA LYS A 88 -4.75 -19.28 16.01
C LYS A 88 -4.87 -18.93 14.53
N ARG A 89 -6.03 -18.40 14.10
CA ARG A 89 -6.26 -17.96 12.71
C ARG A 89 -5.42 -16.74 12.35
N GLU A 90 -5.27 -15.79 13.27
CA GLU A 90 -4.41 -14.61 13.08
C GLU A 90 -2.95 -15.02 12.93
N GLN A 91 -2.46 -15.91 13.79
CA GLN A 91 -1.08 -16.41 13.72
C GLN A 91 -0.79 -17.21 12.43
N ILE A 92 -1.79 -17.90 11.86
CA ILE A 92 -1.68 -18.54 10.55
C ILE A 92 -1.57 -17.48 9.43
N ARG A 93 -2.41 -16.44 9.45
CA ARG A 93 -2.36 -15.34 8.46
C ARG A 93 -1.02 -14.62 8.47
N GLU A 94 -0.47 -14.32 9.65
CA GLU A 94 0.85 -13.69 9.77
C GLU A 94 1.96 -14.56 9.19
N ARG A 95 1.90 -15.89 9.43
CA ARG A 95 2.88 -16.83 8.86
C ARG A 95 2.77 -16.91 7.34
N GLU A 96 1.56 -16.88 6.79
CA GLU A 96 1.36 -16.86 5.34
C GLU A 96 1.85 -15.55 4.72
N GLN A 97 1.57 -14.40 5.33
CA GLN A 97 2.09 -13.10 4.89
C GLN A 97 3.62 -13.05 4.94
N LYS A 98 4.23 -13.54 6.03
CA LYS A 98 5.70 -13.63 6.14
C LYS A 98 6.31 -14.55 5.09
N LYS A 99 5.65 -15.67 4.76
CA LYS A 99 6.09 -16.55 3.67
C LYS A 99 6.01 -15.86 2.32
N LYS A 100 4.93 -15.12 2.04
CA LYS A 100 4.76 -14.35 0.80
C LYS A 100 5.82 -13.26 0.65
N MET A 101 6.01 -12.42 1.68
CA MET A 101 7.07 -11.41 1.66
C MET A 101 8.45 -12.04 1.45
N LYS A 102 8.74 -13.16 2.12
CA LYS A 102 10.04 -13.83 1.95
C LYS A 102 10.23 -14.43 0.55
N SER A 103 9.17 -14.94 -0.09
CA SER A 103 9.26 -15.40 -1.48
C SER A 103 9.40 -14.25 -2.46
N GLU A 104 8.71 -13.13 -2.24
CA GLU A 104 8.83 -11.92 -3.07
C GLU A 104 10.23 -11.31 -2.94
N GLU A 105 10.77 -11.19 -1.72
CA GLU A 105 12.16 -10.77 -1.51
C GLU A 105 13.19 -11.72 -2.15
N ALA A 106 12.90 -13.02 -2.23
CA ALA A 106 13.79 -13.97 -2.88
C ALA A 106 13.78 -13.80 -4.40
N ILE A 107 12.60 -13.64 -5.00
CA ILE A 107 12.44 -13.33 -6.44
C ILE A 107 13.15 -12.02 -6.76
N GLN A 108 12.98 -10.99 -5.91
CA GLN A 108 13.59 -9.69 -6.15
C GLN A 108 15.11 -9.73 -6.02
N ARG A 109 15.69 -10.49 -5.07
CA ARG A 109 17.14 -10.71 -5.00
C ARG A 109 17.68 -11.49 -6.20
N GLU A 110 16.93 -12.45 -6.72
CA GLU A 110 17.33 -13.24 -7.88
C GLU A 110 17.26 -12.40 -9.17
N GLU A 111 16.25 -11.54 -9.30
CA GLU A 111 16.15 -10.53 -10.36
C GLU A 111 17.26 -9.47 -10.26
N GLU A 112 17.61 -9.01 -9.05
CA GLU A 112 18.75 -8.10 -8.80
C GLU A 112 20.09 -8.74 -9.17
N LEU A 113 20.27 -10.04 -8.93
CA LEU A 113 21.47 -10.76 -9.33
C LEU A 113 21.55 -10.95 -10.86
N CYS A 114 20.40 -11.02 -11.54
CA CYS A 114 20.30 -11.11 -13.00
C CYS A 114 20.45 -9.73 -13.69
N GLN A 115 20.48 -8.65 -12.90
CA GLN A 115 20.42 -7.27 -13.40
C GLN A 115 21.74 -6.80 -14.01
N ASP A 116 22.86 -7.38 -13.58
CA ASP A 116 24.22 -7.05 -14.04
C ASP A 116 24.75 -7.97 -15.15
N VAL A 117 23.87 -8.70 -15.85
CA VAL A 117 24.29 -9.52 -17.00
C VAL A 117 24.47 -8.61 -18.22
N TYR A 118 25.73 -8.42 -18.62
CA TYR A 118 26.10 -7.77 -19.86
C TYR A 118 25.86 -8.72 -21.05
N HIS A 119 25.37 -8.16 -22.15
CA HIS A 119 25.12 -8.89 -23.39
C HIS A 119 26.38 -8.87 -24.26
N PHE A 120 26.84 -10.04 -24.67
CA PHE A 120 28.00 -10.15 -25.57
C PHE A 120 27.53 -10.17 -27.03
N PHE A 121 28.20 -9.38 -27.87
CA PHE A 121 28.03 -9.46 -29.31
C PHE A 121 29.03 -10.45 -29.89
N ASP A 122 28.50 -11.57 -30.36
CA ASP A 122 29.27 -12.54 -31.13
C ASP A 122 28.89 -12.44 -32.61
N ILE A 123 29.90 -12.37 -33.48
CA ILE A 123 29.68 -12.36 -34.93
C ILE A 123 29.28 -13.78 -35.34
N PRO A 124 28.08 -13.98 -35.90
CA PRO A 124 27.63 -15.32 -36.26
C PRO A 124 28.47 -15.84 -37.46
N PRO A 125 28.73 -17.16 -37.51
CA PRO A 125 29.46 -17.75 -38.63
C PRO A 125 28.68 -17.58 -39.93
N ILE A 126 29.34 -17.04 -40.95
CA ILE A 126 28.75 -16.78 -42.26
C ILE A 126 28.84 -18.03 -43.14
N ASN A 127 27.71 -18.46 -43.71
CA ASN A 127 27.67 -19.55 -44.66
C ASN A 127 28.05 -19.08 -46.07
N VAL A 128 29.31 -19.21 -46.44
CA VAL A 128 29.85 -18.81 -47.75
C VAL A 128 29.22 -19.55 -48.94
N ASN A 129 28.55 -20.69 -48.71
CA ASN A 129 27.91 -21.49 -49.74
C ASN A 129 26.40 -21.17 -49.90
N ALA A 130 25.88 -20.19 -49.16
CA ALA A 130 24.48 -19.82 -49.22
C ALA A 130 24.10 -19.30 -50.62
N THR A 131 23.02 -19.84 -51.19
CA THR A 131 22.48 -19.36 -52.47
C THR A 131 21.46 -18.24 -52.28
N LYS A 132 20.88 -18.14 -51.07
CA LYS A 132 19.91 -17.12 -50.69
C LYS A 132 20.41 -16.34 -49.48
N LEU A 133 20.08 -15.05 -49.42
CA LEU A 133 20.49 -14.17 -48.32
C LEU A 133 19.98 -14.65 -46.95
N SER A 134 18.82 -15.29 -46.90
CA SER A 134 18.24 -15.86 -45.67
C SER A 134 19.04 -17.04 -45.11
N GLU A 135 19.86 -17.69 -45.93
CA GLU A 135 20.68 -18.85 -45.55
C GLU A 135 22.13 -18.44 -45.21
N LEU A 136 22.45 -17.15 -45.36
CA LEU A 136 23.80 -16.61 -45.17
C LEU A 136 24.20 -16.56 -43.70
N VAL A 137 23.22 -16.29 -42.82
CA VAL A 137 23.38 -16.20 -41.37
C VAL A 137 22.18 -16.86 -40.71
N ASP A 138 22.45 -17.72 -39.71
CA ASP A 138 21.39 -18.30 -38.88
C ASP A 138 20.92 -17.29 -37.83
N LEU A 139 19.80 -16.62 -38.11
CA LEU A 139 19.16 -15.65 -37.21
C LEU A 139 18.27 -16.32 -36.14
N SER A 140 18.13 -17.65 -36.17
CA SER A 140 17.39 -18.40 -35.15
C SER A 140 18.18 -18.62 -33.86
N LEU A 141 19.48 -18.30 -33.87
CA LEU A 141 20.31 -18.27 -32.68
C LEU A 141 19.83 -17.16 -31.73
N GLU A 142 19.38 -17.57 -30.55
CA GLU A 142 18.81 -16.73 -29.48
C GLU A 142 19.78 -15.68 -28.90
N VAL A 143 21.01 -15.61 -29.43
CA VAL A 143 22.18 -14.97 -28.80
C VAL A 143 22.62 -13.67 -29.50
N LEU A 144 22.07 -13.32 -30.67
CA LEU A 144 22.58 -12.18 -31.43
C LEU A 144 21.97 -10.85 -30.97
N GLU A 145 22.53 -10.28 -29.90
CA GLU A 145 22.24 -8.91 -29.48
C GLU A 145 22.95 -7.90 -30.41
N PRO A 146 22.28 -6.81 -30.83
CA PRO A 146 22.92 -5.77 -31.63
C PRO A 146 24.15 -5.15 -30.93
N PRO A 147 25.19 -4.73 -31.68
CA PRO A 147 26.35 -4.03 -31.09
C PRO A 147 25.96 -2.82 -30.24
N LEU A 148 24.85 -2.15 -30.58
CA LEU A 148 24.35 -0.96 -29.89
C LEU A 148 23.81 -1.27 -28.48
N THR A 149 23.37 -2.50 -28.21
CA THR A 149 22.79 -2.91 -26.93
C THR A 149 23.79 -3.62 -26.01
N THR A 150 24.99 -3.96 -26.51
CA THR A 150 26.04 -4.65 -25.75
C THR A 150 26.51 -3.90 -24.50
N SER A 151 26.51 -2.56 -24.55
CA SER A 151 26.91 -1.72 -23.42
C SER A 151 25.80 -1.51 -22.39
N LEU A 152 24.59 -2.03 -22.65
CA LEU A 152 23.41 -1.84 -21.82
C LEU A 152 23.12 -3.10 -21.01
N THR A 153 22.77 -2.89 -19.75
CA THR A 153 22.29 -3.95 -18.87
C THR A 153 20.86 -4.37 -19.26
N SER A 154 20.50 -5.59 -18.89
CA SER A 154 19.13 -6.10 -19.06
C SER A 154 18.06 -5.17 -18.46
N GLN A 155 18.38 -4.48 -17.36
CA GLN A 155 17.48 -3.52 -16.74
C GLN A 155 17.35 -2.23 -17.56
N GLU A 156 18.45 -1.69 -18.07
CA GLU A 156 18.41 -0.51 -18.94
C GLU A 156 17.61 -0.78 -20.22
N LEU A 157 17.73 -1.99 -20.80
CA LEU A 157 16.91 -2.42 -21.93
C LEU A 157 15.41 -2.47 -21.59
N ARG A 158 15.06 -3.01 -20.41
CA ARG A 158 13.67 -2.99 -19.92
C ARG A 158 13.17 -1.56 -19.70
N ASN A 159 13.99 -0.70 -19.13
CA ASN A 159 13.66 0.71 -18.92
C ASN A 159 13.44 1.44 -20.26
N LEU A 160 14.26 1.18 -21.28
CA LEU A 160 14.09 1.74 -22.63
C LEU A 160 12.81 1.23 -23.30
N LYS A 161 12.40 -0.01 -23.02
CA LYS A 161 11.14 -0.58 -23.51
C LYS A 161 9.93 0.08 -22.84
N GLU A 162 9.98 0.31 -21.53
CA GLU A 162 8.90 0.95 -20.77
C GLU A 162 8.84 2.46 -21.03
N THR A 163 9.99 3.10 -21.20
CA THR A 163 10.15 4.53 -21.42
C THR A 163 10.97 4.77 -22.69
N PRO A 164 10.33 4.70 -23.88
CA PRO A 164 11.03 4.94 -25.13
C PRO A 164 11.56 6.37 -25.18
N MET A 165 12.77 6.54 -25.70
CA MET A 165 13.39 7.85 -25.90
C MET A 165 12.49 8.74 -26.77
N GLN A 166 12.13 9.91 -26.25
CA GLN A 166 11.39 10.90 -27.03
C GLN A 166 12.36 11.72 -27.88
N VAL A 167 12.33 11.49 -29.19
CA VAL A 167 13.15 12.25 -30.14
C VAL A 167 12.41 13.54 -30.51
N PRO A 168 13.09 14.70 -30.50
CA PRO A 168 12.52 15.95 -31.01
C PRO A 168 12.02 15.78 -32.45
N LYS A 169 11.02 16.57 -32.85
CA LYS A 169 10.57 16.59 -34.24
C LYS A 169 11.59 17.35 -35.09
N TRP A 170 12.61 16.63 -35.58
CA TRP A 170 13.58 17.18 -36.52
C TRP A 170 12.90 17.47 -37.87
N PRO A 171 13.19 18.61 -38.51
CA PRO A 171 12.57 18.94 -39.79
C PRO A 171 13.25 18.15 -40.93
N SER A 172 12.63 17.05 -41.35
CA SER A 172 13.16 16.14 -42.37
C SER A 172 13.06 16.67 -43.81
N HIS A 173 12.21 17.67 -44.06
CA HIS A 173 11.94 18.24 -45.40
C HIS A 173 12.49 19.65 -45.56
N THR A 174 13.65 19.92 -44.96
CA THR A 174 14.32 21.19 -45.19
C THR A 174 15.07 21.14 -46.52
N GLN A 175 15.11 22.27 -47.22
CA GLN A 175 15.84 22.38 -48.48
C GLN A 175 17.34 22.02 -48.33
N SER A 176 17.92 22.27 -47.15
CA SER A 176 19.30 21.87 -46.83
C SER A 176 19.46 20.35 -46.80
N VAL A 177 18.53 19.61 -46.18
CA VAL A 177 18.52 18.14 -46.17
C VAL A 177 18.37 17.60 -47.59
N GLU A 178 17.44 18.13 -48.38
CA GLU A 178 17.24 17.70 -49.77
C GLU A 178 18.49 17.92 -50.64
N ARG A 179 19.12 19.10 -50.52
CA ARG A 179 20.38 19.40 -51.22
C ARG A 179 21.51 18.46 -50.78
N CYS A 180 21.62 18.18 -49.48
CA CYS A 180 22.63 17.26 -48.96
C CYS A 180 22.45 15.85 -49.51
N VAL A 181 21.23 15.29 -49.45
CA VAL A 181 20.91 13.97 -49.99
C VAL A 181 21.20 13.92 -51.50
N LYS A 182 20.83 14.96 -52.25
CA LYS A 182 21.13 15.06 -53.69
C LYS A 182 22.64 15.04 -53.95
N MET A 183 23.42 15.87 -53.26
CA MET A 183 24.88 15.92 -53.43
C MET A 183 25.53 14.57 -53.09
N VAL A 184 25.13 13.92 -51.99
CA VAL A 184 25.64 12.59 -51.62
C VAL A 184 25.27 11.55 -52.68
N THR A 185 24.06 11.61 -53.23
CA THR A 185 23.60 10.70 -54.28
C THR A 185 24.39 10.90 -55.59
N GLU A 186 24.63 12.14 -56.00
CA GLU A 186 25.44 12.47 -57.18
C GLU A 186 26.89 12.02 -57.00
N ALA A 187 27.48 12.28 -55.82
CA ALA A 187 28.84 11.86 -55.49
C ALA A 187 28.98 10.33 -55.43
N THR A 188 28.04 9.63 -54.79
CA THR A 188 28.07 8.16 -54.71
C THR A 188 27.84 7.52 -56.08
N GLY A 189 27.00 8.10 -56.94
CA GLY A 189 26.82 7.66 -58.32
C GLY A 189 28.09 7.78 -59.18
N HIS A 190 28.99 8.72 -58.86
CA HIS A 190 30.30 8.79 -59.51
C HIS A 190 31.24 7.66 -59.07
N VAL A 191 31.12 7.16 -57.84
CA VAL A 191 32.07 6.20 -57.22
C VAL A 191 31.47 4.77 -57.12
N TYR A 192 30.38 4.50 -57.82
CA TYR A 192 29.59 3.27 -57.62
C TYR A 192 30.28 1.98 -58.13
N SER A 193 31.28 2.07 -59.01
CA SER A 193 32.02 0.90 -59.52
C SER A 193 33.46 0.81 -58.98
N HIS A 194 33.99 -0.41 -58.89
CA HIS A 194 35.39 -0.65 -58.48
C HIS A 194 36.38 0.05 -59.42
N GLU A 195 36.10 0.04 -60.73
CA GLU A 195 36.88 0.74 -61.76
C GLU A 195 36.94 2.27 -61.59
N ARG A 196 36.00 2.87 -60.85
CA ARG A 196 35.98 4.32 -60.58
C ARG A 196 36.49 4.67 -59.18
N ARG A 197 36.87 3.66 -58.39
CA ARG A 197 37.41 3.80 -57.03
C ARG A 197 38.94 3.72 -57.00
N GLU A 198 39.54 3.04 -57.97
CA GLU A 198 41.00 3.02 -58.21
C GLU A 198 41.42 4.12 -59.19
#